data_AF-A0A6J8AX32-F1
#
_entry.id   AF-A0A6J8AX32-F1
#
_cell.length_a   1.000
_cell.length_b   1.000
_cell.length_c   1.000
_cell.angle_alpha   90.00
_cell.angle_beta   90.00
_cell.angle_gamma   90.00
#
_symmetry.space_group_name_H-M   'P 1'
#
loop_
_entity.id
_entity.type
_entity.pdbx_description
1 polymer ?
#
loop_
_entity_poly.entity_id
_entity_poly.type
_entity_poly.pdbx_seq_one_letter_code
_entity_poly.pdbx_strand_id
1 'polypeptide(L)'
;MGQRAFEKCKPYFVRTAQFKDKVTCCCRQHVEMRSLFKSCMQFRKRLLSREGSSEVKLYESLSELVDDTLCTRSANTHQHKISCLDRLCSECGVCKFSMLPGELDESDAQISWERYEYKKCVKKKLEVSLHVTILHRHSVLEYDGKDSTAEEPNIVTEQFFVISPDQKHDHHYTHCVQNLVSEYLKSINCEISVMHEFTDGCSSQYKSRHCMGDVSYSCSDFGYAKILRNYFETSHARGPQDAAGGFIKKQADLAVIRGTHVIQSSSDLFDYAQSNLSTTADSSKCSRRIFRYVDSVNRDQDRNFLPVKENRKNSPSSIIR
;
A
#
# COMPACT_ATOMS: atom_id res chain seq x y z
N MET A 1 5.47 -23.50 4.46
CA MET A 1 5.04 -24.00 3.13
C MET A 1 6.12 -23.68 2.12
N GLY A 2 6.63 -24.67 1.38
CA GLY A 2 7.54 -24.38 0.27
C GLY A 2 6.83 -23.61 -0.84
N GLN A 3 7.53 -22.73 -1.54
CA GLN A 3 7.02 -21.88 -2.64
C GLN A 3 6.10 -22.63 -3.62
N ARG A 4 6.40 -23.91 -3.91
CA ARG A 4 5.61 -24.79 -4.78
C ARG A 4 4.24 -25.18 -4.24
N ALA A 5 4.04 -25.23 -2.92
CA ALA A 5 2.74 -25.53 -2.32
C ALA A 5 1.78 -24.34 -2.45
N PHE A 6 2.29 -23.12 -2.31
CA PHE A 6 1.53 -21.89 -2.52
C PHE A 6 1.14 -21.69 -3.99
N GLU A 7 2.00 -22.09 -4.92
CA GLU A 7 1.70 -22.07 -6.37
C GLU A 7 0.55 -23.01 -6.75
N LYS A 8 0.40 -24.16 -6.08
CA LYS A 8 -0.72 -25.09 -6.30
C LYS A 8 -2.06 -24.56 -5.79
N CYS A 9 -2.06 -23.56 -4.91
CA CYS A 9 -3.28 -22.90 -4.42
C CYS A 9 -3.72 -21.74 -5.32
N LYS A 10 -3.01 -21.44 -6.42
CA LYS A 10 -3.43 -20.41 -7.37
C LYS A 10 -4.71 -20.85 -8.09
N PRO A 11 -5.75 -20.00 -8.21
CA PRO A 11 -6.93 -20.31 -9.00
C PRO A 11 -6.56 -20.71 -10.43
N TYR A 12 -7.30 -21.66 -11.03
CA TYR A 12 -6.96 -22.25 -12.33
C TYR A 12 -6.82 -21.23 -13.48
N PHE A 13 -7.43 -20.05 -13.35
CA PHE A 13 -7.34 -18.96 -14.31
C PHE A 13 -6.09 -18.09 -14.15
N VAL A 14 -5.34 -18.21 -13.05
CA VAL A 14 -4.09 -17.49 -12.81
C VAL A 14 -2.94 -18.28 -13.44
N ARG A 15 -2.62 -17.93 -14.69
CA ARG A 15 -1.54 -18.56 -15.46
C ARG A 15 -0.17 -18.04 -15.01
N THR A 16 0.84 -18.91 -15.04
CA THR A 16 2.24 -18.50 -14.84
C THR A 16 2.63 -17.48 -15.91
N ALA A 17 3.20 -16.34 -15.49
CA ALA A 17 3.65 -15.30 -16.40
C ALA A 17 4.67 -15.87 -17.40
N GLN A 18 4.33 -15.83 -18.69
CA GLN A 18 5.20 -16.21 -19.78
C GLN A 18 6.30 -15.15 -19.95
N PHE A 19 7.39 -15.49 -20.64
CA PHE A 19 8.47 -14.52 -20.90
C PHE A 19 7.94 -13.25 -21.57
N LYS A 20 7.00 -13.38 -22.53
CA LYS A 20 6.34 -12.25 -23.20
C LYS A 20 5.57 -11.31 -22.25
N ASP A 21 5.03 -11.84 -21.15
CA ASP A 21 4.30 -11.05 -20.14
C ASP A 21 5.27 -10.17 -19.34
N LYS A 22 6.54 -10.58 -19.23
CA LYS A 22 7.62 -9.83 -18.58
C LYS A 22 8.20 -8.71 -19.45
N VAL A 23 7.93 -8.74 -20.76
CA VAL A 23 8.37 -7.73 -21.74
C VAL A 23 7.30 -6.64 -21.94
N THR A 24 6.18 -6.73 -21.22
CA THR A 24 5.14 -5.71 -21.21
C THR A 24 5.30 -4.81 -19.99
N CYS A 25 5.53 -3.50 -20.19
CA CYS A 25 5.34 -2.55 -19.10
C CYS A 25 3.85 -2.16 -19.01
N CYS A 26 3.26 -2.19 -17.81
CA CYS A 26 1.87 -1.77 -17.56
C CYS A 26 1.70 -0.24 -17.44
N CYS A 27 2.60 0.54 -18.05
CA CYS A 27 2.47 1.98 -18.08
C CYS A 27 1.25 2.39 -18.93
N ARG A 28 0.71 3.58 -18.64
CA ARG A 28 -0.42 4.16 -19.38
C ARG A 28 -0.21 4.11 -20.89
N GLN A 29 0.96 4.52 -21.37
CA GLN A 29 1.29 4.55 -22.80
C GLN A 29 1.11 3.17 -23.46
N HIS A 30 1.59 2.09 -22.83
CA HIS A 30 1.43 0.75 -23.38
C HIS A 30 -0.01 0.24 -23.31
N VAL A 31 -0.76 0.57 -22.25
CA VAL A 31 -2.18 0.17 -22.15
C VAL A 31 -3.02 0.91 -23.21
N GLU A 32 -2.81 2.21 -23.38
CA GLU A 32 -3.48 3.00 -24.43
C GLU A 32 -3.09 2.52 -25.83
N MET A 33 -1.81 2.25 -26.07
CA MET A 33 -1.33 1.72 -27.35
C MET A 33 -1.99 0.37 -27.69
N ARG A 34 -2.22 -0.48 -26.70
CA ARG A 34 -2.95 -1.75 -26.90
C ARG A 34 -4.42 -1.54 -27.25
N SER A 35 -5.10 -0.60 -26.58
CA SER A 35 -6.48 -0.25 -26.91
C SER A 35 -6.58 0.31 -28.33
N LEU A 36 -5.67 1.21 -28.71
CA LEU A 36 -5.61 1.76 -30.07
C LEU A 36 -5.32 0.68 -31.11
N PHE A 37 -4.31 -0.17 -30.88
CA PHE A 37 -3.98 -1.29 -31.75
C PHE A 37 -5.19 -2.19 -32.00
N LYS A 38 -5.96 -2.51 -30.95
CA LYS A 38 -7.18 -3.31 -31.05
C LYS A 38 -8.23 -2.64 -31.94
N SER A 39 -8.47 -1.34 -31.79
CA SER A 39 -9.38 -0.58 -32.65
C SER A 39 -8.92 -0.58 -34.11
N CYS A 40 -7.62 -0.36 -34.37
CA CYS A 40 -7.04 -0.39 -35.71
C CYS A 40 -7.17 -1.78 -36.36
N MET A 41 -6.86 -2.86 -35.65
CA MET A 41 -6.96 -4.22 -36.19
C MET A 41 -8.41 -4.64 -36.43
N GLN A 42 -9.36 -4.17 -35.60
CA GLN A 42 -10.79 -4.37 -35.88
C GLN A 42 -11.25 -3.63 -37.13
N PHE A 43 -10.76 -2.41 -37.35
CA PHE A 43 -11.02 -1.67 -38.58
C PHE A 43 -10.44 -2.38 -39.81
N ARG A 44 -9.16 -2.75 -39.77
CA ARG A 44 -8.48 -3.52 -40.81
C ARG A 44 -9.21 -4.82 -41.13
N LYS A 45 -9.64 -5.57 -40.12
CA LYS A 45 -10.43 -6.81 -40.30
C LYS A 45 -11.74 -6.55 -41.05
N ARG A 46 -12.44 -5.46 -40.74
CA ARG A 46 -13.68 -5.07 -41.45
C ARG A 46 -13.43 -4.75 -42.92
N LEU A 47 -12.33 -4.06 -43.24
CA LEU A 47 -11.95 -3.77 -44.63
C LEU A 47 -11.63 -5.05 -45.42
N LEU A 48 -10.80 -5.93 -44.85
CA LEU A 48 -10.45 -7.21 -45.46
C LEU A 48 -11.68 -8.08 -45.76
N SER A 49 -12.70 -8.06 -44.89
CA SER A 49 -13.95 -8.78 -45.14
C SER A 49 -14.80 -8.17 -46.26
N ARG A 50 -14.64 -6.88 -46.58
CA ARG A 50 -15.40 -6.19 -47.66
C ARG A 50 -14.72 -6.29 -49.01
N GLU A 51 -13.38 -6.24 -49.05
CA GLU A 51 -12.60 -6.15 -50.29
C GLU A 51 -12.25 -7.52 -50.89
N GLY A 52 -12.63 -8.64 -50.25
CA GLY A 52 -12.54 -9.96 -50.86
C GLY A 52 -11.10 -10.37 -51.18
N SER A 53 -10.30 -10.55 -50.13
CA SER A 53 -8.91 -11.05 -50.13
C SER A 53 -7.84 -10.02 -50.51
N SER A 54 -6.95 -9.76 -49.56
CA SER A 54 -5.71 -9.02 -49.75
C SER A 54 -4.58 -9.81 -49.08
N GLU A 55 -3.39 -9.88 -49.70
CA GLU A 55 -2.14 -10.48 -49.18
C GLU A 55 -1.61 -9.77 -47.91
N VAL A 56 -2.45 -8.95 -47.28
CA VAL A 56 -2.09 -8.02 -46.23
C VAL A 56 -2.37 -8.64 -44.86
N LYS A 57 -1.32 -8.75 -44.06
CA LYS A 57 -1.35 -9.43 -42.75
C LYS A 57 -2.26 -8.72 -41.74
N LEU A 58 -3.04 -9.52 -41.01
CA LEU A 58 -3.76 -9.10 -39.81
C LEU A 58 -2.96 -9.53 -38.58
N TYR A 59 -2.58 -8.57 -37.73
CA TYR A 59 -1.74 -8.84 -36.56
C TYR A 59 -2.59 -9.21 -35.35
N GLU A 60 -2.22 -10.28 -34.64
CA GLU A 60 -2.92 -10.72 -33.43
C GLU A 60 -2.43 -9.98 -32.18
N SER A 61 -1.21 -9.41 -32.24
CA SER A 61 -0.63 -8.67 -31.14
C SER A 61 0.26 -7.52 -31.59
N LEU A 62 0.39 -6.50 -30.73
CA LEU A 62 1.30 -5.38 -30.96
C LEU A 62 2.76 -5.86 -31.10
N SER A 63 3.15 -6.91 -30.38
CA SER A 63 4.49 -7.48 -30.46
C SER A 63 4.78 -8.11 -31.82
N GLU A 64 3.81 -8.79 -32.40
CA GLU A 64 3.93 -9.35 -33.75
C GLU A 64 4.09 -8.24 -34.81
N LEU A 65 3.31 -7.17 -34.68
CA LEU A 65 3.43 -6.00 -35.55
C LEU A 65 4.82 -5.34 -35.44
N VAL A 66 5.33 -5.21 -34.21
CA VAL A 66 6.67 -4.66 -33.98
C VAL A 66 7.73 -5.58 -34.59
N ASP A 67 7.65 -6.89 -34.38
CA ASP A 67 8.64 -7.84 -34.86
C ASP A 67 8.71 -7.88 -36.40
N ASP A 68 7.57 -7.82 -37.08
CA ASP A 68 7.50 -7.78 -38.56
C ASP A 68 7.99 -6.45 -39.14
N THR A 69 7.79 -5.35 -38.41
CA THR A 69 8.16 -4.01 -38.90
C THR A 69 9.59 -3.63 -38.55
N LEU A 70 10.28 -4.33 -37.65
CA LEU A 70 11.69 -4.10 -37.31
C LEU A 70 12.62 -5.00 -38.13
N CYS A 71 13.93 -4.70 -38.12
CA CYS A 71 14.91 -5.62 -38.70
C CYS A 71 14.98 -6.93 -37.90
N THR A 72 15.31 -8.02 -38.60
CA THR A 72 15.52 -9.34 -38.00
C THR A 72 16.59 -9.27 -36.92
N ARG A 73 16.34 -10.02 -35.83
CA ARG A 73 17.30 -10.12 -34.72
C ARG A 73 18.54 -10.87 -35.20
N SER A 74 19.71 -10.48 -34.73
CA SER A 74 20.94 -11.21 -35.09
C SER A 74 20.91 -12.61 -34.48
N ALA A 75 21.52 -13.59 -35.14
CA ALA A 75 21.44 -15.01 -34.75
C ALA A 75 21.90 -15.27 -33.29
N ASN A 76 22.73 -14.37 -32.74
CA ASN A 76 23.31 -14.48 -31.40
C ASN A 76 22.61 -13.61 -30.34
N THR A 77 21.55 -12.86 -30.67
CA THR A 77 20.85 -12.02 -29.70
C THR A 77 19.33 -12.16 -29.80
N HIS A 78 18.67 -12.24 -28.63
CA HIS A 78 17.20 -12.32 -28.55
C HIS A 78 16.52 -10.93 -28.63
N GLN A 79 17.25 -9.86 -28.93
CA GLN A 79 16.77 -8.47 -28.86
C GLN A 79 16.95 -7.77 -30.21
N HIS A 80 16.11 -6.79 -30.51
CA HIS A 80 16.31 -5.90 -31.66
C HIS A 80 17.44 -4.91 -31.37
N LYS A 81 18.10 -4.41 -32.42
CA LYS A 81 19.09 -3.33 -32.28
C LYS A 81 18.41 -2.08 -31.74
N ILE A 82 19.08 -1.36 -30.84
CA ILE A 82 18.58 -0.10 -30.24
C ILE A 82 18.18 0.91 -31.32
N SER A 83 18.99 1.05 -32.38
CA SER A 83 18.66 1.95 -33.50
C SER A 83 17.34 1.63 -34.21
N CYS A 84 16.90 0.37 -34.19
CA CYS A 84 15.59 -0.02 -34.73
C CYS A 84 14.45 0.38 -33.77
N LEU A 85 14.67 0.21 -32.46
CA LEU A 85 13.70 0.56 -31.41
C LEU A 85 13.51 2.08 -31.31
N ASP A 86 14.59 2.85 -31.46
CA ASP A 86 14.60 4.32 -31.45
C ASP A 86 14.14 4.91 -32.79
N ARG A 87 13.72 4.08 -33.76
CA ARG A 87 13.27 4.49 -35.11
C ARG A 87 14.31 5.30 -35.91
N LEU A 88 15.60 5.06 -35.64
CA LEU A 88 16.72 5.67 -36.36
C LEU A 88 17.22 4.83 -37.55
N CYS A 89 16.73 3.59 -37.68
CA CYS A 89 17.05 2.71 -38.79
C CYS A 89 16.24 3.07 -40.05
N SER A 90 16.91 3.29 -41.17
CA SER A 90 16.28 3.59 -42.48
C SER A 90 15.62 2.39 -43.16
N GLU A 91 15.96 1.17 -42.74
CA GLU A 91 15.54 -0.08 -43.40
C GLU A 91 14.36 -0.77 -42.69
N CYS A 92 13.84 -0.19 -41.61
CA CYS A 92 12.71 -0.75 -40.89
C CYS A 92 11.80 0.34 -40.31
N GLY A 93 10.65 -0.08 -39.79
CA GLY A 93 9.64 0.78 -39.23
C GLY A 93 8.37 0.78 -40.06
N VAL A 94 7.69 1.91 -40.09
CA VAL A 94 6.37 2.04 -40.72
C VAL A 94 6.43 1.74 -42.22
N CYS A 95 7.58 1.94 -42.86
CA CYS A 95 7.80 1.58 -44.28
C CYS A 95 7.62 0.09 -44.58
N LYS A 96 7.73 -0.79 -43.57
CA LYS A 96 7.45 -2.23 -43.71
C LYS A 96 6.00 -2.60 -43.43
N PHE A 97 5.19 -1.65 -42.97
CA PHE A 97 3.78 -1.89 -42.69
C PHE A 97 2.95 -1.63 -43.94
N SER A 98 2.39 -2.70 -44.50
CA SER A 98 1.50 -2.60 -45.66
C SER A 98 0.12 -2.08 -45.23
N MET A 99 -0.22 -0.87 -45.68
CA MET A 99 -1.54 -0.25 -45.49
C MET A 99 -2.52 -0.74 -46.56
N LEU A 100 -3.79 -0.91 -46.20
CA LEU A 100 -4.88 -1.12 -47.16
C LEU A 100 -5.31 0.24 -47.77
N PRO A 101 -5.81 0.27 -49.02
CA PRO A 101 -6.31 1.51 -49.62
C PRO A 101 -7.38 2.19 -48.75
N GLY A 102 -8.32 1.42 -48.17
CA GLY A 102 -9.32 1.95 -47.25
C GLY A 102 -8.81 2.41 -45.88
N GLU A 103 -7.54 2.16 -45.53
CA GLU A 103 -6.87 2.75 -44.35
C GLU A 103 -6.18 4.08 -44.67
N LEU A 104 -5.95 4.37 -45.95
CA LEU A 104 -5.39 5.62 -46.45
C LEU A 104 -6.48 6.59 -46.92
N ASP A 105 -7.71 6.12 -47.05
CA ASP A 105 -8.86 6.95 -47.38
C ASP A 105 -9.21 7.86 -46.18
N GLU A 106 -9.16 9.17 -46.42
CA GLU A 106 -9.54 10.19 -45.45
C GLU A 106 -11.07 10.39 -45.38
N SER A 107 -11.86 9.63 -46.15
CA SER A 107 -13.32 9.60 -45.98
C SER A 107 -13.70 9.18 -44.56
N ASP A 108 -14.79 9.75 -44.01
CA ASP A 108 -15.17 9.72 -42.57
C ASP A 108 -15.41 8.30 -41.98
N ALA A 109 -14.36 7.48 -41.88
CA ALA A 109 -14.38 6.23 -41.16
C ALA A 109 -14.40 6.52 -39.66
N GLN A 110 -15.58 6.40 -39.04
CA GLN A 110 -15.72 6.56 -37.60
C GLN A 110 -15.13 5.35 -36.86
N ILE A 111 -13.97 5.53 -36.25
CA ILE A 111 -13.31 4.54 -35.40
C ILE A 111 -13.41 4.98 -33.94
N SER A 112 -14.09 4.19 -33.12
CA SER A 112 -14.09 4.37 -31.67
C SER A 112 -12.82 3.78 -31.05
N TRP A 113 -12.15 4.57 -30.22
CA TRP A 113 -10.97 4.16 -29.46
C TRP A 113 -11.02 4.77 -28.06
N GLU A 114 -10.21 4.23 -27.15
CA GLU A 114 -10.23 4.58 -25.74
C GLU A 114 -8.88 5.16 -25.31
N ARG A 115 -8.91 6.19 -24.45
CA ARG A 115 -7.73 6.73 -23.77
C ARG A 115 -8.04 7.03 -22.31
N TYR A 116 -7.02 7.03 -21.47
CA TYR A 116 -7.17 7.51 -20.11
C TYR A 116 -7.13 9.04 -20.08
N GLU A 117 -7.99 9.63 -19.25
CA GLU A 117 -7.93 11.05 -18.93
C GLU A 117 -7.76 11.22 -17.43
N TYR A 118 -6.79 12.05 -17.03
CA TYR A 118 -6.70 12.50 -15.65
C TYR A 118 -7.81 13.51 -15.40
N LYS A 119 -8.89 13.04 -14.77
CA LYS A 119 -9.95 13.92 -14.28
C LYS A 119 -9.61 14.36 -12.86
N LYS A 120 -9.53 15.67 -12.63
CA LYS A 120 -9.51 16.22 -11.25
C LYS A 120 -10.87 15.94 -10.62
N CYS A 121 -10.96 14.87 -9.85
CA CYS A 121 -12.14 14.60 -9.04
C CYS A 121 -12.14 15.55 -7.84
N VAL A 122 -12.97 16.60 -7.88
CA VAL A 122 -13.31 17.42 -6.70
C VAL A 122 -14.33 16.64 -5.86
N LYS A 123 -13.97 15.43 -5.42
CA LYS A 123 -14.69 14.82 -4.30
C LYS A 123 -13.99 15.34 -3.06
N LYS A 124 -14.73 16.00 -2.16
CA LYS A 124 -14.29 16.19 -0.77
C LYS A 124 -14.07 14.77 -0.24
N LYS A 125 -12.82 14.31 -0.29
CA LYS A 125 -12.49 12.94 0.06
C LYS A 125 -12.74 12.85 1.56
N LEU A 126 -13.67 12.00 1.94
CA LEU A 126 -13.86 11.71 3.34
C LEU A 126 -12.62 10.93 3.79
N GLU A 127 -11.75 11.58 4.55
CA GLU A 127 -10.50 11.01 5.01
C GLU A 127 -10.57 10.84 6.52
N VAL A 128 -10.15 9.66 6.97
CA VAL A 128 -10.10 9.29 8.38
C VAL A 128 -8.73 8.69 8.64
N SER A 129 -8.11 9.15 9.72
CA SER A 129 -6.89 8.59 10.23
C SER A 129 -7.22 7.42 11.14
N LEU A 130 -6.61 6.27 10.84
CA LEU A 130 -6.72 5.05 11.63
C LEU A 130 -5.32 4.64 12.05
N HIS A 131 -4.94 4.96 13.28
CA HIS A 131 -3.74 4.43 13.90
C HIS A 131 -4.05 3.06 14.49
N VAL A 132 -3.12 2.12 14.33
CA VAL A 132 -3.25 0.75 14.81
C VAL A 132 -2.00 0.40 15.62
N THR A 133 -2.22 0.08 16.90
CA THR A 133 -1.20 -0.48 17.80
C THR A 133 -1.59 -1.92 18.14
N ILE A 134 -0.63 -2.82 17.99
CA ILE A 134 -0.76 -4.19 18.48
C ILE A 134 -0.05 -4.24 19.83
N LEU A 135 -0.82 -4.45 20.88
CA LEU A 135 -0.32 -4.42 22.25
C LEU A 135 -0.12 -5.84 22.74
N HIS A 136 1.09 -6.13 23.21
CA HIS A 136 1.42 -7.36 23.90
C HIS A 136 1.82 -7.00 25.32
N ARG A 137 1.14 -7.57 26.31
CA ARG A 137 1.43 -7.33 27.73
C ARG A 137 1.21 -8.59 28.53
N HIS A 138 1.80 -8.63 29.73
CA HIS A 138 1.45 -9.63 30.72
C HIS A 138 -0.01 -9.47 31.14
N SER A 139 -0.69 -10.59 31.40
CA SER A 139 -2.06 -10.58 31.89
C SER A 139 -2.13 -9.98 33.29
N VAL A 140 -3.20 -9.25 33.56
CA VAL A 140 -3.50 -8.65 34.87
C VAL A 140 -4.69 -9.42 35.44
N LEU A 141 -4.53 -10.03 36.62
CA LEU A 141 -5.54 -10.93 37.19
C LEU A 141 -6.94 -10.31 37.26
N GLU A 142 -7.05 -9.08 37.77
CA GLU A 142 -8.33 -8.38 37.95
C GLU A 142 -9.04 -8.06 36.62
N TYR A 143 -8.28 -7.92 35.54
CA TYR A 143 -8.79 -7.47 34.24
C TYR A 143 -8.93 -8.61 33.22
N ASP A 144 -8.04 -9.60 33.27
CA ASP A 144 -7.98 -10.72 32.33
C ASP A 144 -8.44 -12.05 32.93
N GLY A 145 -8.66 -12.10 34.26
CA GLY A 145 -9.03 -13.32 34.98
C GLY A 145 -7.91 -14.36 35.08
N LYS A 146 -6.71 -14.05 34.57
CA LYS A 146 -5.51 -14.88 34.67
C LYS A 146 -4.33 -14.02 35.07
N ASP A 147 -3.57 -14.47 36.05
CA ASP A 147 -2.34 -13.81 36.47
C ASP A 147 -1.15 -14.21 35.58
N SER A 148 -0.10 -13.39 35.55
CA SER A 148 1.13 -13.68 34.85
C SER A 148 2.32 -13.58 35.79
N THR A 149 3.02 -14.70 36.01
CA THR A 149 4.20 -14.74 36.88
C THR A 149 5.50 -14.88 36.08
N ALA A 150 6.65 -14.83 36.75
CA ALA A 150 7.94 -15.05 36.11
C ALA A 150 8.11 -16.51 35.64
N GLU A 151 7.54 -17.46 36.39
CA GLU A 151 7.58 -18.90 36.10
C GLU A 151 6.53 -19.31 35.06
N GLU A 152 5.34 -18.70 35.09
CA GLU A 152 4.26 -18.93 34.13
C GLU A 152 3.83 -17.61 33.47
N PRO A 153 4.60 -17.12 32.48
CA PRO A 153 4.26 -15.88 31.79
C PRO A 153 3.03 -16.07 30.92
N ASN A 154 2.02 -15.22 31.13
CA ASN A 154 0.79 -15.20 30.35
C ASN A 154 0.70 -13.89 29.56
N ILE A 155 0.81 -13.99 28.24
CA ILE A 155 0.80 -12.82 27.34
C ILE A 155 -0.58 -12.64 26.73
N VAL A 156 -1.14 -11.44 26.93
CA VAL A 156 -2.39 -10.97 26.30
C VAL A 156 -2.03 -10.16 25.07
N THR A 157 -2.74 -10.40 23.97
CA THR A 157 -2.59 -9.64 22.72
C THR A 157 -3.86 -8.86 22.45
N GLU A 158 -3.74 -7.55 22.28
CA GLU A 158 -4.86 -6.63 22.08
C GLU A 158 -4.63 -5.78 20.83
N GLN A 159 -5.72 -5.37 20.19
CA GLN A 159 -5.67 -4.42 19.08
C GLN A 159 -6.21 -3.08 19.55
N PHE A 160 -5.36 -2.05 19.53
CA PHE A 160 -5.71 -0.71 19.95
C PHE A 160 -5.79 0.20 18.72
N PHE A 161 -6.94 0.82 18.52
CA PHE A 161 -7.23 1.67 17.38
C PHE A 161 -7.50 3.09 17.84
N VAL A 162 -6.83 4.05 17.21
CA VAL A 162 -7.16 5.48 17.36
C VAL A 162 -7.72 6.00 16.04
N ILE A 163 -8.95 6.50 16.10
CA ILE A 163 -9.69 7.05 14.95
C ILE A 163 -9.77 8.56 15.10
N SER A 164 -9.46 9.29 14.03
CA SER A 164 -9.41 10.76 14.07
C SER A 164 -9.65 11.39 12.70
N PRO A 165 -10.23 12.60 12.63
CA PRO A 165 -10.24 13.38 11.39
C PRO A 165 -8.85 14.00 11.08
N ASP A 166 -7.91 13.99 12.03
CA ASP A 166 -6.61 14.64 11.89
C ASP A 166 -5.71 13.96 10.84
N GLN A 167 -5.45 14.63 9.73
CA GLN A 167 -4.64 14.11 8.60
C GLN A 167 -3.17 14.56 8.63
N LYS A 168 -2.70 15.22 9.70
CA LYS A 168 -1.34 15.78 9.71
C LYS A 168 -0.28 14.71 9.91
N HIS A 169 -0.63 13.64 10.63
CA HIS A 169 0.24 12.47 10.86
C HIS A 169 1.65 12.89 11.29
N ASP A 170 1.72 13.83 12.24
CA ASP A 170 2.94 14.41 12.77
C ASP A 170 3.32 13.80 14.13
N HIS A 171 4.47 14.22 14.67
CA HIS A 171 4.93 13.75 15.98
C HIS A 171 3.93 14.04 17.11
N HIS A 172 3.18 15.14 17.06
CA HIS A 172 2.12 15.44 18.03
C HIS A 172 1.01 14.39 17.99
N TYR A 173 0.57 13.97 16.80
CA TYR A 173 -0.40 12.89 16.66
C TYR A 173 0.16 11.58 17.24
N THR A 174 1.43 11.24 16.95
CA THR A 174 2.10 10.06 17.52
C THR A 174 2.16 10.09 19.04
N HIS A 175 2.55 11.22 19.64
CA HIS A 175 2.63 11.37 21.10
C HIS A 175 1.25 11.29 21.75
N CYS A 176 0.22 11.91 21.15
CA CYS A 176 -1.17 11.78 21.58
C CYS A 176 -1.63 10.31 21.63
N VAL A 177 -1.34 9.53 20.58
CA VAL A 177 -1.65 8.10 20.55
C VAL A 177 -0.91 7.34 21.67
N GLN A 178 0.37 7.65 21.90
CA GLN A 178 1.15 7.03 22.98
C GLN A 178 0.58 7.33 24.36
N ASN A 179 0.11 8.57 24.59
CA ASN A 179 -0.56 8.94 25.81
C ASN A 179 -1.84 8.12 26.02
N LEU A 180 -2.68 7.97 24.99
CA LEU A 180 -3.90 7.16 25.07
C LEU A 180 -3.62 5.69 25.40
N VAL A 181 -2.54 5.12 24.86
CA VAL A 181 -2.09 3.76 25.20
C VAL A 181 -1.63 3.71 26.67
N SER A 182 -0.88 4.70 27.13
CA SER A 182 -0.44 4.80 28.54
C SER A 182 -1.62 4.92 29.49
N GLU A 183 -2.58 5.78 29.20
CA GLU A 183 -3.80 5.96 30.00
C GLU A 183 -4.62 4.69 30.06
N TYR A 184 -4.75 3.97 28.94
CA TYR A 184 -5.42 2.67 28.93
C TYR A 184 -4.70 1.66 29.83
N LEU A 185 -3.39 1.53 29.71
CA LEU A 185 -2.59 0.60 30.52
C LEU A 185 -2.70 0.93 32.02
N LYS A 186 -2.70 2.21 32.38
CA LYS A 186 -2.94 2.67 33.76
C LYS A 186 -4.36 2.33 34.22
N SER A 187 -5.37 2.51 33.37
CA SER A 187 -6.78 2.25 33.72
C SER A 187 -7.08 0.78 34.05
N ILE A 188 -6.22 -0.14 33.60
CA ILE A 188 -6.34 -1.58 33.88
C ILE A 188 -5.32 -2.05 34.93
N ASN A 189 -4.70 -1.11 35.66
CA ASN A 189 -3.67 -1.38 36.66
C ASN A 189 -2.50 -2.23 36.11
N CYS A 190 -2.14 -2.04 34.84
CA CYS A 190 -0.98 -2.71 34.25
C CYS A 190 0.29 -1.95 34.63
N GLU A 191 1.07 -2.51 35.56
CA GLU A 191 2.38 -1.97 35.91
C GLU A 191 3.41 -2.25 34.82
N ILE A 192 4.10 -1.21 34.36
CA ILE A 192 5.03 -1.29 33.23
C ILE A 192 6.42 -0.89 33.68
N SER A 193 7.30 -1.88 33.81
CA SER A 193 8.73 -1.66 34.02
C SER A 193 9.43 -1.24 32.73
N VAL A 194 9.19 -1.97 31.64
CA VAL A 194 9.84 -1.74 30.34
C VAL A 194 8.82 -1.71 29.21
N MET A 195 8.78 -0.59 28.49
CA MET A 195 7.99 -0.46 27.27
C MET A 195 8.86 -0.75 26.04
N HIS A 196 8.54 -1.84 25.33
CA HIS A 196 9.14 -2.14 24.03
C HIS A 196 8.24 -1.65 22.92
N GLU A 197 8.71 -0.68 22.14
CA GLU A 197 7.95 -0.10 21.05
C GLU A 197 8.60 -0.44 19.71
N PHE A 198 7.82 -1.02 18.79
CA PHE A 198 8.27 -1.29 17.42
C PHE A 198 7.46 -0.43 16.46
N THR A 199 8.17 0.42 15.71
CA THR A 199 7.55 1.45 14.87
C THR A 199 8.07 1.41 13.44
N ASP A 200 7.31 1.99 12.49
CA ASP A 200 7.78 2.13 11.12
C ASP A 200 8.88 3.20 10.99
N GLY A 201 9.45 3.31 9.79
CA GLY A 201 10.53 4.24 9.50
C GLY A 201 10.10 5.63 9.00
N CYS A 202 8.84 6.01 9.14
CA CYS A 202 8.30 7.23 8.55
C CYS A 202 8.95 8.49 9.15
N SER A 203 9.51 9.34 8.28
CA SER A 203 10.30 10.52 8.69
C SER A 203 9.46 11.68 9.24
N SER A 204 8.17 11.76 8.91
CA SER A 204 7.25 12.75 9.50
C SER A 204 6.69 12.30 10.85
N GLN A 205 6.71 10.99 11.13
CA GLN A 205 6.20 10.37 12.35
C GLN A 205 7.38 9.91 13.21
N TYR A 206 7.66 8.61 13.23
CA TYR A 206 8.53 7.96 14.23
C TYR A 206 10.02 8.25 14.04
N LYS A 207 10.51 8.41 12.80
CA LYS A 207 11.91 8.79 12.52
C LYS A 207 12.12 10.30 12.42
N SER A 208 11.13 11.11 12.79
CA SER A 208 11.32 12.55 12.91
C SER A 208 12.22 12.86 14.11
N ARG A 209 13.01 13.95 14.01
CA ARG A 209 13.82 14.45 15.14
C ARG A 209 12.97 14.73 16.38
N HIS A 210 11.73 15.17 16.16
CA HIS A 210 10.81 15.53 17.22
C HIS A 210 10.33 14.30 17.97
N CYS A 211 9.87 13.28 17.24
CA CYS A 211 9.44 12.03 17.84
C CYS A 211 10.60 11.28 18.54
N MET A 212 11.82 11.38 18.00
CA MET A 212 13.03 10.89 18.70
C MET A 212 13.30 11.66 19.99
N GLY A 213 13.16 12.98 19.96
CA GLY A 213 13.21 13.81 21.16
C GLY A 213 12.16 13.40 22.18
N ASP A 214 10.92 13.15 21.76
CA ASP A 214 9.85 12.68 22.65
C ASP A 214 10.15 11.33 23.31
N VAL A 215 10.89 10.42 22.65
CA VAL A 215 11.37 9.18 23.29
C VAL A 215 12.17 9.48 24.55
N SER A 216 13.02 10.51 24.50
CA SER A 216 13.89 10.87 25.63
C SER A 216 13.12 11.32 26.86
N TYR A 217 11.87 11.75 26.70
CA TYR A 217 10.96 12.16 27.78
C TYR A 217 9.86 11.14 28.06
N SER A 218 9.75 10.06 27.28
CA SER A 218 8.63 9.11 27.39
C SER A 218 8.57 8.43 28.76
N CYS A 219 9.69 8.23 29.44
CA CYS A 219 9.69 7.68 30.81
C CYS A 219 9.01 8.64 31.79
N SER A 220 9.30 9.94 31.73
CA SER A 220 8.65 10.95 32.58
C SER A 220 7.20 11.21 32.17
N ASP A 221 6.93 11.25 30.87
CA ASP A 221 5.59 11.55 30.36
C ASP A 221 4.59 10.43 30.69
N PHE A 222 5.03 9.17 30.54
CA PHE A 222 4.13 8.02 30.67
C PHE A 222 4.30 7.24 31.98
N GLY A 223 5.37 7.47 32.73
CA GLY A 223 5.66 6.79 34.01
C GLY A 223 6.30 5.42 33.85
N TYR A 224 6.88 5.11 32.69
CA TYR A 224 7.62 3.87 32.47
C TYR A 224 9.02 3.96 33.10
N ALA A 225 9.53 2.88 33.70
CA ALA A 225 10.91 2.87 34.21
C ALA A 225 11.94 2.87 33.06
N LYS A 226 11.60 2.26 31.93
CA LYS A 226 12.44 2.23 30.72
C LYS A 226 11.59 2.14 29.46
N ILE A 227 12.00 2.84 28.40
CA ILE A 227 11.45 2.68 27.05
C ILE A 227 12.54 2.26 26.06
N LEU A 228 12.20 1.35 25.16
CA LEU A 228 13.05 0.85 24.08
C LEU A 228 12.30 0.95 22.76
N ARG A 229 12.61 1.99 21.96
CA ARG A 229 12.06 2.13 20.60
C ARG A 229 12.95 1.43 19.57
N ASN A 230 12.35 0.50 18.86
CA ASN A 230 12.90 -0.24 17.73
C ASN A 230 12.18 0.17 16.44
N TYR A 231 12.87 0.00 15.32
CA TYR A 231 12.30 0.25 14.00
C TYR A 231 12.25 -1.05 13.20
N PHE A 232 11.14 -1.24 12.49
CA PHE A 232 11.08 -2.27 11.46
C PHE A 232 12.03 -1.95 10.29
N GLU A 233 12.26 -2.93 9.41
CA GLU A 233 13.06 -2.76 8.20
C GLU A 233 12.57 -1.58 7.34
N THR A 234 13.48 -1.03 6.53
CA THR A 234 13.22 0.19 5.75
C THR A 234 12.02 0.05 4.82
N SER A 235 11.15 1.08 4.81
CA SER A 235 9.93 1.29 4.02
C SER A 235 8.64 1.11 4.80
N HIS A 236 8.17 -0.12 5.04
CA HIS A 236 6.92 -0.36 5.77
C HIS A 236 6.97 -1.68 6.51
N ALA A 237 6.58 -1.67 7.78
CA ALA A 237 6.32 -2.87 8.54
C ALA A 237 5.08 -3.56 7.96
N ARG A 238 5.24 -4.76 7.40
CA ARG A 238 4.10 -5.62 7.09
C ARG A 238 3.85 -6.54 8.26
N GLY A 239 2.73 -6.36 8.94
CA GLY A 239 2.49 -7.10 10.18
C GLY A 239 1.04 -7.19 10.62
N PRO A 240 0.80 -7.66 11.85
CA PRO A 240 -0.53 -7.81 12.40
C PRO A 240 -1.33 -6.49 12.41
N GLN A 241 -0.65 -5.33 12.50
CA GLN A 241 -1.25 -4.00 12.41
C GLN A 241 -1.95 -3.74 11.07
N ASP A 242 -1.39 -4.20 9.94
CA ASP A 242 -2.01 -4.04 8.62
C ASP A 242 -3.24 -4.92 8.49
N ALA A 243 -3.17 -6.14 9.01
CA ALA A 243 -4.30 -7.07 9.02
C ALA A 243 -5.44 -6.54 9.90
N ALA A 244 -5.12 -5.99 11.06
CA ALA A 244 -6.08 -5.36 11.98
C ALA A 244 -6.72 -4.12 11.35
N GLY A 245 -5.93 -3.20 10.78
CA GLY A 245 -6.45 -2.03 10.09
C GLY A 245 -7.26 -2.39 8.83
N GLY A 246 -6.81 -3.39 8.07
CA GLY A 246 -7.52 -3.91 6.91
C GLY A 246 -8.86 -4.56 7.27
N PHE A 247 -8.94 -5.23 8.42
CA PHE A 247 -10.19 -5.79 8.94
C PHE A 247 -11.23 -4.70 9.20
N ILE A 248 -10.87 -3.62 9.93
CA ILE A 248 -11.79 -2.51 10.21
C ILE A 248 -12.30 -1.88 8.92
N LYS A 249 -11.39 -1.57 7.98
CA LYS A 249 -11.74 -1.00 6.67
C LYS A 249 -12.73 -1.89 5.92
N LYS A 250 -12.43 -3.19 5.83
CA LYS A 250 -13.29 -4.16 5.14
C LYS A 250 -14.68 -4.27 5.78
N GLN A 251 -14.78 -4.26 7.11
CA GLN A 251 -16.07 -4.35 7.80
C GLN A 251 -16.91 -3.08 7.57
N ALA A 252 -16.30 -1.90 7.69
CA ALA A 252 -16.96 -0.64 7.41
C ALA A 252 -17.45 -0.58 5.95
N ASP A 253 -16.60 -0.95 4.99
CA ASP A 253 -16.98 -1.01 3.57
C ASP A 253 -18.17 -1.95 3.33
N LEU A 254 -18.15 -3.15 3.93
CA LEU A 254 -19.25 -4.10 3.82
C LEU A 254 -20.55 -3.58 4.45
N ALA A 255 -20.47 -2.87 5.58
CA ALA A 255 -21.64 -2.29 6.23
C ALA A 255 -22.31 -1.23 5.34
N VAL A 256 -21.51 -0.38 4.69
CA VAL A 256 -21.99 0.62 3.73
C VAL A 256 -22.55 -0.04 2.47
N ILE A 257 -21.84 -1.00 1.88
CA ILE A 257 -22.28 -1.71 0.66
C ILE A 257 -23.60 -2.45 0.89
N ARG A 258 -23.81 -3.02 2.08
CA ARG A 258 -25.04 -3.72 2.45
C ARG A 258 -26.19 -2.76 2.80
N GLY A 259 -25.93 -1.45 2.86
CA GLY A 259 -26.91 -0.45 3.28
C GLY A 259 -27.32 -0.55 4.74
N THR A 260 -26.52 -1.21 5.59
CA THR A 260 -26.84 -1.34 7.02
C THR A 260 -26.38 -0.13 7.83
N HIS A 261 -25.34 0.56 7.37
CA HIS A 261 -24.79 1.74 8.02
C HIS A 261 -24.44 2.82 7.01
N VAL A 262 -24.59 4.07 7.42
CA VAL A 262 -24.10 5.24 6.70
C VAL A 262 -22.88 5.76 7.45
N ILE A 263 -21.70 5.63 6.86
CA ILE A 263 -20.43 6.07 7.46
C ILE A 263 -19.89 7.23 6.63
N GLN A 264 -20.06 8.46 7.13
CA GLN A 264 -19.75 9.71 6.43
C GLN A 264 -18.87 10.64 7.29
N SER A 265 -18.26 10.16 8.37
CA SER A 265 -17.29 10.92 9.16
C SER A 265 -16.34 9.98 9.92
N SER A 266 -15.31 10.56 10.56
CA SER A 266 -14.44 9.85 11.49
C SER A 266 -15.18 9.39 12.75
N SER A 267 -16.13 10.18 13.25
CA SER A 267 -16.97 9.79 14.37
C SER A 267 -17.89 8.64 14.00
N ASP A 268 -18.51 8.66 12.80
CA ASP A 268 -19.37 7.56 12.35
C ASP A 268 -18.60 6.24 12.26
N LEU A 269 -17.34 6.29 11.77
CA LEU A 269 -16.48 5.11 11.72
C LEU A 269 -16.14 4.61 13.12
N PHE A 270 -15.86 5.52 14.06
CA PHE A 270 -15.60 5.18 15.46
C PHE A 270 -16.82 4.52 16.10
N ASP A 271 -17.99 5.13 15.99
CA ASP A 271 -19.23 4.62 16.58
C ASP A 271 -19.56 3.24 16.01
N TYR A 272 -19.46 3.08 14.68
CA TYR A 272 -19.64 1.79 14.03
C TYR A 272 -18.67 0.73 14.59
N ALA A 273 -17.38 1.05 14.67
CA ALA A 273 -16.36 0.12 15.12
C ALA A 273 -16.55 -0.25 16.61
N GLN A 274 -16.83 0.74 17.45
CA GLN A 274 -17.05 0.55 18.88
C GLN A 274 -18.28 -0.34 19.14
N SER A 275 -19.39 -0.11 18.45
CA SER A 275 -20.62 -0.87 18.63
C SER A 275 -20.57 -2.28 18.05
N ASN A 276 -19.82 -2.51 16.97
CA ASN A 276 -19.92 -3.77 16.21
C ASN A 276 -18.65 -4.63 16.24
N LEU A 277 -17.47 -4.04 16.50
CA LEU A 277 -16.19 -4.69 16.27
C LEU A 277 -15.32 -4.83 17.54
N SER A 278 -15.79 -4.37 18.70
CA SER A 278 -15.05 -4.46 19.98
C SER A 278 -14.79 -5.90 20.41
N THR A 279 -15.77 -6.79 20.19
CA THR A 279 -15.70 -8.19 20.58
C THR A 279 -14.91 -9.01 19.55
N THR A 280 -14.04 -9.89 20.07
CA THR A 280 -13.30 -10.88 19.28
C THR A 280 -13.98 -12.24 19.38
N ALA A 281 -13.84 -13.07 18.35
CA ALA A 281 -14.31 -14.46 18.43
C ALA A 281 -13.44 -15.27 19.39
N ASP A 282 -13.99 -16.30 20.04
CA ASP A 282 -13.25 -17.13 21.02
C ASP A 282 -12.01 -17.83 20.42
N SER A 283 -12.02 -18.08 19.11
CA SER A 283 -10.88 -18.65 18.37
C SER A 283 -9.81 -17.62 17.98
N SER A 284 -10.02 -16.35 18.29
CA SER A 284 -9.10 -15.26 17.98
C SER A 284 -7.88 -15.28 18.90
N LYS A 285 -6.69 -15.08 18.32
CA LYS A 285 -5.46 -14.82 19.10
C LYS A 285 -5.45 -13.43 19.75
N CYS A 286 -6.27 -12.52 19.24
CA CYS A 286 -6.48 -11.21 19.84
C CYS A 286 -7.60 -11.32 20.87
N SER A 287 -7.32 -10.91 22.11
CA SER A 287 -8.23 -11.00 23.25
C SER A 287 -9.33 -9.95 23.23
N ARG A 288 -9.04 -8.75 22.69
CA ARG A 288 -10.03 -7.65 22.55
C ARG A 288 -9.57 -6.58 21.57
N ARG A 289 -10.54 -5.82 21.04
CA ARG A 289 -10.30 -4.60 20.27
C ARG A 289 -10.72 -3.38 21.09
N ILE A 290 -9.84 -2.40 21.17
CA ILE A 290 -10.03 -1.17 21.92
C ILE A 290 -10.06 -0.03 20.92
N PHE A 291 -11.10 0.79 20.97
CA PHE A 291 -11.22 1.98 20.14
C PHE A 291 -11.10 3.24 20.98
N ARG A 292 -10.42 4.24 20.44
CA ARG A 292 -10.38 5.61 20.95
C ARG A 292 -10.65 6.58 19.81
N TYR A 293 -11.39 7.64 20.12
CA TYR A 293 -11.64 8.75 19.21
C TYR A 293 -10.82 9.96 19.65
N VAL A 294 -10.16 10.60 18.69
CA VAL A 294 -9.44 11.86 18.90
C VAL A 294 -9.98 12.86 17.91
N ASP A 295 -10.79 13.81 18.37
CA ASP A 295 -11.36 14.82 17.51
C ASP A 295 -10.31 15.85 17.05
N SER A 296 -9.43 16.24 17.98
CA SER A 296 -8.33 17.16 17.70
C SER A 296 -7.09 16.80 18.52
N VAL A 297 -5.92 17.07 17.95
CA VAL A 297 -4.63 16.91 18.63
C VAL A 297 -4.11 18.29 19.03
N ASN A 298 -3.79 18.44 20.32
CA ASN A 298 -3.12 19.62 20.83
C ASN A 298 -1.70 19.72 20.23
N ARG A 299 -1.43 20.82 19.53
CA ARG A 299 -0.13 21.13 18.91
C ARG A 299 0.52 22.37 19.49
N ASP A 300 -0.07 22.92 20.54
CA ASP A 300 0.46 24.05 21.27
C ASP A 300 1.54 23.60 22.26
N GLN A 301 1.74 22.29 22.45
CA GLN A 301 2.89 21.76 23.18
C GLN A 301 4.19 22.06 22.45
N ASP A 302 4.99 22.90 23.08
CA ASP A 302 6.17 23.57 22.53
C ASP A 302 7.44 22.69 22.49
N ARG A 303 7.30 21.37 22.41
CA ARG A 303 8.45 20.45 22.47
C ARG A 303 9.07 20.24 21.09
N ASN A 304 9.55 21.35 20.52
CA ASN A 304 10.24 21.34 19.24
C ASN A 304 11.75 21.13 19.43
N PHE A 305 12.27 20.07 18.81
CA PHE A 305 13.68 19.73 18.89
C PHE A 305 14.45 20.33 17.72
N LEU A 306 15.58 20.97 18.04
CA LEU A 306 16.49 21.50 17.03
C LEU A 306 17.45 20.43 16.52
N PRO A 307 17.86 20.49 15.25
CA PRO A 307 18.91 19.61 14.75
C PRO A 307 20.23 19.89 15.48
N VAL A 308 20.87 18.83 15.95
CA VAL A 308 22.22 18.92 16.53
C VAL A 308 23.22 19.13 15.38
N LYS A 309 23.84 20.31 15.34
CA LYS A 309 24.92 20.60 14.39
C LYS A 309 26.10 19.66 14.66
N GLU A 310 26.78 19.20 13.61
CA GLU A 310 27.99 18.37 13.70
C GLU A 310 27.83 16.95 14.28
N ASN A 311 26.59 16.42 14.38
CA ASN A 311 26.33 15.08 14.93
C ASN A 311 27.09 13.93 14.21
N ARG A 312 27.43 14.11 12.93
CA ARG A 312 28.23 13.14 12.14
C ARG A 312 29.74 13.26 12.32
N LYS A 313 30.27 14.36 12.88
CA LYS A 313 31.72 14.55 13.09
C LYS A 313 32.20 13.94 14.40
N ASN A 314 31.30 13.73 15.36
CA ASN A 314 31.64 13.24 16.71
C ASN A 314 31.37 11.75 16.93
N SER A 315 31.05 10.97 15.90
CA SER A 315 31.03 9.52 16.03
C SER A 315 32.47 9.01 16.07
N PRO A 316 32.96 8.46 17.19
CA PRO A 316 34.27 7.81 17.20
C PRO A 316 34.19 6.67 16.19
N SER A 317 35.04 6.70 15.18
CA SER A 317 35.20 5.66 14.17
C SER A 317 35.69 4.32 14.73
N SER A 318 35.56 4.08 16.04
CA SER A 318 36.11 2.95 16.78
C SER A 318 35.06 1.99 17.36
N ILE A 319 33.75 2.20 17.18
CA ILE A 319 32.70 1.33 17.76
C ILE A 319 31.91 0.54 16.71
N ILE A 320 32.52 0.25 15.55
CA ILE A 320 31.98 -0.78 14.64
C ILE A 320 33.11 -1.75 14.29
N ARG A 321 33.30 -2.73 15.17
CA ARG A 321 33.78 -4.08 14.84
C ARG A 321 32.79 -5.07 15.43
#